data_AF-A0A0Q9PS18-F1
#
_entry.id   AF-A0A0Q9PS18-F1
#
_cell.length_a   1.000
_cell.length_b   1.000
_cell.length_c   1.000
_cell.angle_alpha   90.00
_cell.angle_beta   90.00
_cell.angle_gamma   90.00
#
_symmetry.space_group_name_H-M   'P 1'
#
loop_
_entity.id
_entity.type
_entity.pdbx_description
1 polymer ?
#
loop_
_entity_poly.entity_id
_entity_poly.type
_entity_poly.pdbx_seq_one_letter_code
_entity_poly.pdbx_strand_id
1 'polypeptide(L)'
;MLWMNFLGFIGAAVLLALFALQARKLPTEIGLDYRLLLACAALFAMNAVPIQMGSDGDPDMHAVTSRIHFMFAMLTPLPWLIALSKLIRVANYFRRRDLTILSGICLVGFSIFALAGIFRMIPGMPGLLQRLSFLFFLFWFALAGWLLSQSTPDTHA
;
A
#
# COMPACT_ATOMS: atom_id res chain seq x y z
N MET A 1 10.99 -16.76 -4.62
CA MET A 1 10.48 -15.73 -3.69
C MET A 1 10.39 -14.33 -4.32
N LEU A 2 11.33 -13.91 -5.17
CA LEU A 2 11.31 -12.61 -5.88
C LEU A 2 9.99 -12.31 -6.61
N TRP A 3 9.45 -13.29 -7.36
CA TRP A 3 8.21 -13.14 -8.14
C TRP A 3 6.96 -12.82 -7.30
N MET A 4 6.87 -13.33 -6.07
CA MET A 4 5.71 -13.06 -5.19
C MET A 4 5.73 -11.64 -4.63
N ASN A 5 6.92 -11.13 -4.28
CA ASN A 5 7.06 -9.73 -3.84
C ASN A 5 6.82 -8.78 -5.02
N PHE A 6 7.31 -9.13 -6.22
CA PHE A 6 7.05 -8.39 -7.45
C PHE A 6 5.54 -8.27 -7.75
N LEU A 7 4.81 -9.40 -7.71
CA LEU A 7 3.35 -9.41 -7.86
C LEU A 7 2.64 -8.62 -6.76
N GLY A 8 3.14 -8.69 -5.52
CA GLY A 8 2.58 -7.93 -4.39
C GLY A 8 2.67 -6.42 -4.58
N PHE A 9 3.86 -5.90 -4.92
CA PHE A 9 4.09 -4.47 -5.12
C PHE A 9 3.37 -3.92 -6.35
N ILE A 10 3.48 -4.60 -7.49
CA ILE A 10 2.82 -4.19 -8.73
C ILE A 10 1.30 -4.32 -8.60
N GLY A 11 0.80 -5.41 -8.01
CA GLY A 11 -0.63 -5.59 -7.78
C GLY A 11 -1.20 -4.50 -6.88
N ALA A 12 -0.52 -4.19 -5.77
CA ALA A 12 -0.94 -3.12 -4.86
C ALA A 12 -0.93 -1.75 -5.56
N ALA A 13 0.09 -1.48 -6.38
CA ALA A 13 0.17 -0.27 -7.19
C ALA A 13 -1.00 -0.15 -8.17
N VAL A 14 -1.32 -1.22 -8.90
CA VAL A 14 -2.43 -1.24 -9.87
C VAL A 14 -3.76 -1.02 -9.19
N LEU A 15 -4.05 -1.74 -8.09
CA LEU A 15 -5.32 -1.58 -7.37
C LEU A 15 -5.45 -0.18 -6.75
N LEU A 16 -4.36 0.37 -6.20
CA LEU A 16 -4.35 1.74 -5.68
C LEU A 16 -4.55 2.77 -6.80
N ALA A 17 -3.98 2.56 -7.98
CA ALA A 17 -4.18 3.43 -9.13
C ALA A 17 -5.64 3.39 -9.61
N LEU A 18 -6.25 2.20 -9.71
CA LEU A 18 -7.67 2.06 -10.03
C LEU A 18 -8.56 2.75 -8.99
N PHE A 19 -8.25 2.57 -7.71
CA PHE A 19 -8.93 3.29 -6.63
C PHE A 19 -8.78 4.80 -6.75
N ALA A 20 -7.58 5.31 -7.08
CA ALA A 20 -7.32 6.73 -7.30
C ALA A 20 -8.16 7.30 -8.46
N LEU A 21 -8.30 6.55 -9.55
CA LEU A 21 -9.13 6.93 -10.69
C LEU A 21 -10.62 6.99 -10.31
N GLN A 22 -11.11 6.04 -9.51
CA GLN A 22 -12.49 6.08 -9.00
C GLN A 22 -12.71 7.20 -7.98
N ALA A 23 -11.73 7.48 -7.12
CA ALA A 23 -11.77 8.57 -6.16
C ALA A 23 -11.94 9.95 -6.82
N ARG A 24 -11.53 10.08 -8.09
CA ARG A 24 -11.70 11.30 -8.89
C ARG A 24 -13.17 11.62 -9.19
N LYS A 25 -14.08 10.65 -9.04
CA LYS A 25 -15.54 10.80 -9.21
C LYS A 25 -16.24 11.22 -7.91
N LEU A 26 -15.52 11.25 -6.79
CA LEU A 26 -16.10 11.56 -5.49
C LEU A 26 -16.06 13.06 -5.16
N PRO A 27 -16.95 13.53 -4.27
CA PRO A 27 -16.91 14.89 -3.76
C PRO A 27 -15.55 15.24 -3.13
N THR A 28 -15.05 16.45 -3.42
CA THR A 28 -13.78 16.97 -2.88
C THR A 28 -13.76 17.07 -1.36
N GLU A 29 -14.93 17.14 -0.71
CA GLU A 29 -15.11 17.18 0.75
C GLU A 29 -14.59 15.92 1.46
N ILE A 30 -14.57 14.76 0.76
CA ILE A 30 -13.98 13.52 1.28
C ILE A 30 -12.44 13.65 1.39
N GLY A 31 -11.86 14.64 0.69
CA GLY A 31 -10.44 14.97 0.74
C GLY A 31 -9.57 13.88 0.12
N LEU A 32 -10.04 13.22 -0.94
CA LEU A 32 -9.29 12.25 -1.71
C LEU A 32 -8.52 12.97 -2.83
N ASP A 33 -7.24 13.25 -2.60
CA ASP A 33 -6.38 13.74 -3.67
C ASP A 33 -5.94 12.57 -4.55
N TYR A 34 -6.56 12.45 -5.73
CA TYR A 34 -6.24 11.40 -6.70
C TYR A 34 -4.77 11.45 -7.15
N ARG A 35 -4.14 12.62 -7.21
CA ARG A 35 -2.75 12.77 -7.64
C ARG A 35 -1.82 12.20 -6.59
N LEU A 36 -2.13 12.46 -5.32
CA LEU A 36 -1.41 11.87 -4.19
C LEU A 36 -1.54 10.35 -4.19
N LEU A 37 -2.74 9.81 -4.44
CA LEU A 37 -2.96 8.36 -4.52
C LEU A 37 -2.22 7.73 -5.71
N LEU A 38 -2.17 8.39 -6.86
CA LEU A 38 -1.37 7.95 -8.02
C LEU A 38 0.14 8.02 -7.75
N ALA A 39 0.61 9.05 -7.06
CA ALA A 39 2.02 9.13 -6.64
C ALA A 39 2.36 8.00 -5.66
N CYS A 40 1.45 7.65 -4.75
CA CYS A 40 1.60 6.49 -3.85
C CYS A 40 1.65 5.17 -4.65
N ALA A 41 0.79 5.01 -5.66
CA ALA A 41 0.81 3.85 -6.55
C ALA A 41 2.15 3.73 -7.32
N ALA A 42 2.66 4.84 -7.83
CA ALA A 42 3.98 4.87 -8.48
C ALA A 42 5.10 4.45 -7.51
N LEU A 43 5.10 4.98 -6.29
CA LEU A 43 6.07 4.59 -5.26
C LEU A 43 5.98 3.10 -4.89
N PHE A 44 4.78 2.51 -4.88
CA PHE A 44 4.63 1.05 -4.72
C PHE A 44 5.25 0.28 -5.88
N ALA A 45 5.00 0.70 -7.12
CA ALA A 45 5.58 0.05 -8.28
C ALA A 45 7.11 0.13 -8.28
N MET A 46 7.68 1.25 -7.84
CA MET A 46 9.13 1.45 -7.73
C MET A 46 9.79 0.52 -6.70
N ASN A 47 9.04 -0.04 -5.74
CA ASN A 47 9.55 -1.05 -4.82
C ASN A 47 9.71 -2.44 -5.45
N ALA A 48 9.26 -2.62 -6.69
CA ALA A 48 9.50 -3.86 -7.45
C ALA A 48 10.93 -3.98 -8.01
N VAL A 49 11.81 -2.99 -7.74
CA VAL A 49 13.23 -3.06 -8.10
C VAL A 49 13.87 -4.30 -7.45
N PRO A 50 14.56 -5.16 -8.21
CA PRO A 50 15.18 -6.36 -7.65
C PRO A 50 16.36 -6.00 -6.74
N ILE A 51 16.51 -6.76 -5.65
CA ILE A 51 17.71 -6.73 -4.81
C ILE A 51 18.76 -7.66 -5.42
N GLN A 52 20.00 -7.19 -5.52
CA GLN A 52 21.12 -8.03 -5.87
C GLN A 52 21.62 -8.75 -4.62
N MET A 53 21.68 -10.07 -4.67
CA MET A 53 22.18 -10.91 -3.58
C MET A 53 23.68 -11.14 -3.78
N GLY A 54 24.47 -11.00 -2.70
CA GLY A 54 25.87 -11.39 -2.66
C GLY A 54 26.04 -12.92 -2.58
N SER A 55 27.29 -13.38 -2.66
CA SER A 55 27.65 -14.80 -2.53
C SER A 55 27.16 -15.44 -1.24
N ASP A 56 27.04 -14.64 -0.19
CA ASP A 56 26.77 -15.10 1.18
C ASP A 56 25.26 -15.20 1.44
N GLY A 57 24.42 -14.90 0.44
CA GLY A 57 22.97 -14.90 0.55
C GLY A 57 22.39 -13.65 1.21
N ASP A 58 23.22 -12.66 1.52
CA ASP A 58 22.81 -11.33 1.99
C ASP A 58 22.72 -10.32 0.83
N PRO A 59 21.90 -9.26 0.96
CA PRO A 59 21.85 -8.17 -0.03
C PRO A 59 23.23 -7.51 -0.22
N ASP A 60 23.71 -7.45 -1.47
CA ASP A 60 24.94 -6.72 -1.80
C ASP A 60 24.67 -5.21 -1.70
N MET A 61 25.18 -4.57 -0.65
CA MET A 61 25.01 -3.14 -0.39
C MET A 61 25.88 -2.23 -1.28
N HIS A 62 26.86 -2.79 -2.00
CA HIS A 62 27.67 -2.05 -2.96
C HIS A 62 26.97 -1.93 -4.32
N ALA A 63 26.12 -2.91 -4.67
CA ALA A 63 25.28 -2.84 -5.85
C ALA A 63 24.34 -1.62 -5.83
N VAL A 64 24.26 -0.90 -6.95
CA VAL A 64 23.38 0.27 -7.11
C VAL A 64 21.91 -0.13 -6.99
N THR A 65 21.54 -1.29 -7.54
CA THR A 65 20.18 -1.84 -7.51
C THR A 65 19.68 -2.10 -6.09
N SER A 66 20.50 -2.71 -5.23
CA SER A 66 20.17 -2.93 -3.82
C SER A 66 20.01 -1.61 -3.06
N ARG A 67 20.91 -0.64 -3.27
CA ARG A 67 20.79 0.70 -2.65
C ARG A 67 19.50 1.41 -3.07
N ILE A 68 19.15 1.36 -4.34
CA ILE A 68 17.89 1.89 -4.86
C ILE A 68 16.69 1.19 -4.23
N HIS A 69 16.72 -0.15 -4.13
CA HIS A 69 15.65 -0.90 -3.47
C HIS A 69 15.46 -0.46 -2.02
N PHE A 70 16.55 -0.37 -1.24
CA PHE A 70 16.47 0.06 0.16
C PHE A 70 15.98 1.51 0.31
N MET A 71 16.40 2.41 -0.59
CA MET A 71 15.90 3.77 -0.62
C MET A 71 14.37 3.82 -0.83
N PHE A 72 13.84 3.07 -1.79
CA PHE A 72 12.40 2.98 -1.99
C PHE A 72 11.70 2.28 -0.83
N ALA A 73 12.29 1.21 -0.28
CA ALA A 73 11.75 0.48 0.85
C ALA A 73 11.57 1.37 2.10
N MET A 74 12.48 2.33 2.32
CA MET A 74 12.35 3.32 3.40
C MET A 74 11.21 4.32 3.17
N LEU A 75 10.89 4.62 1.91
CA LEU A 75 9.80 5.52 1.56
C LEU A 75 8.44 4.83 1.58
N THR A 76 8.40 3.50 1.40
CA THR A 76 7.19 2.67 1.34
C THR A 76 6.17 2.86 2.45
N PRO A 77 6.55 3.07 3.73
CA PRO A 77 5.58 3.31 4.80
C PRO A 77 4.71 4.54 4.55
N LEU A 78 5.22 5.57 3.87
CA LEU A 78 4.48 6.81 3.65
C LEU A 78 3.29 6.62 2.68
N PRO A 79 3.47 6.03 1.47
CA PRO A 79 2.36 5.59 0.63
C PRO A 79 1.32 4.73 1.36
N TRP A 80 1.76 3.82 2.25
CA TRP A 80 0.85 2.98 3.03
C TRP A 80 -0.03 3.79 3.98
N LEU A 81 0.57 4.69 4.77
CA LEU A 81 -0.16 5.53 5.72
C LEU A 81 -1.15 6.45 5.00
N ILE A 82 -0.73 7.04 3.88
CA ILE A 82 -1.59 7.89 3.06
C ILE A 82 -2.78 7.07 2.57
N ALA A 83 -2.54 5.93 1.91
CA ALA A 83 -3.59 5.13 1.34
C ALA A 83 -4.60 4.64 2.40
N LEU A 84 -4.13 4.13 3.54
CA LEU A 84 -4.99 3.71 4.66
C LEU A 84 -5.81 4.87 5.22
N SER A 85 -5.22 6.05 5.40
CA SER A 85 -5.96 7.22 5.88
C SER A 85 -7.08 7.64 4.93
N LYS A 86 -6.86 7.54 3.62
CA LYS A 86 -7.86 7.84 2.60
C LYS A 86 -8.96 6.76 2.55
N LEU A 87 -8.60 5.50 2.75
CA LEU A 87 -9.55 4.39 2.84
C LEU A 87 -10.48 4.53 4.04
N ILE A 88 -9.97 4.95 5.21
CA ILE A 88 -10.78 5.25 6.39
C ILE A 88 -11.82 6.33 6.09
N ARG A 89 -11.43 7.38 5.36
CA ARG A 89 -12.36 8.45 4.97
C ARG A 89 -13.47 7.95 4.06
N VAL A 90 -13.14 7.07 3.11
CA VAL A 90 -14.14 6.44 2.24
C VAL A 90 -15.09 5.54 3.03
N ALA A 91 -14.57 4.69 3.92
CA ALA A 91 -15.39 3.82 4.77
C ALA A 91 -16.36 4.63 5.66
N ASN A 92 -15.87 5.73 6.24
CA ASN A 92 -16.68 6.65 7.03
C ASN A 92 -17.76 7.34 6.19
N TYR A 93 -17.43 7.78 4.97
CA TYR A 93 -18.39 8.41 4.07
C TYR A 93 -19.56 7.48 3.76
N PHE A 94 -19.29 6.19 3.49
CA PHE A 94 -20.32 5.17 3.28
C PHE A 94 -20.91 4.58 4.57
N ARG A 95 -20.57 5.14 5.74
CA ARG A 95 -21.05 4.71 7.07
C ARG A 95 -20.80 3.24 7.38
N ARG A 96 -19.73 2.66 6.85
CA ARG A 96 -19.30 1.27 7.06
C ARG A 96 -18.39 1.16 8.28
N ARG A 97 -18.99 1.15 9.47
CA ARG A 97 -18.28 1.14 10.77
C ARG A 97 -17.35 -0.06 10.92
N ASP A 98 -17.75 -1.21 10.39
CA ASP A 98 -16.96 -2.44 10.27
C ASP A 98 -15.63 -2.16 9.55
N LEU A 99 -15.69 -1.50 8.40
CA LEU A 99 -14.53 -1.21 7.57
C LEU A 99 -13.65 -0.11 8.15
N THR A 100 -14.24 0.89 8.81
CA THR A 100 -13.48 1.93 9.52
C THR A 100 -12.65 1.33 10.65
N ILE A 101 -13.25 0.48 11.48
CA ILE A 101 -12.56 -0.16 12.61
C ILE A 101 -11.43 -1.05 12.10
N LEU A 102 -11.71 -1.88 11.09
CA LEU A 102 -10.70 -2.78 10.52
C LEU A 102 -9.54 -1.98 9.89
N SER A 103 -9.83 -0.91 9.14
CA SER A 103 -8.80 -0.01 8.60
C SER A 103 -7.98 0.69 9.69
N GLY A 104 -8.63 1.10 10.79
CA GLY A 104 -7.97 1.72 11.93
C GLY A 104 -7.01 0.78 12.63
N ILE A 105 -7.42 -0.47 12.89
CA ILE A 105 -6.56 -1.53 13.44
C ILE A 105 -5.36 -1.74 12.52
N CYS A 106 -5.56 -1.79 11.21
CA CYS A 106 -4.48 -1.96 10.25
C CYS A 106 -3.53 -0.77 10.19
N LEU A 107 -4.06 0.46 10.28
CA LEU A 107 -3.23 1.66 10.36
C LEU A 107 -2.34 1.65 11.61
N VAL A 108 -2.91 1.31 12.77
CA VAL A 108 -2.17 1.21 14.04
C VAL A 108 -1.13 0.09 13.95
N GLY A 109 -1.53 -1.12 13.53
CA GLY A 109 -0.63 -2.26 13.39
C GLY A 109 0.51 -1.99 12.39
N PHE A 110 0.21 -1.36 11.26
CA PHE A 110 1.23 -0.96 10.29
C PHE A 110 2.15 0.13 10.83
N SER A 111 1.63 1.10 11.58
CA SER A 111 2.45 2.16 12.20
C SER A 111 3.40 1.57 13.23
N ILE A 112 2.93 0.64 14.07
CA ILE A 112 3.77 -0.09 15.03
C ILE A 112 4.84 -0.91 14.30
N PHE A 113 4.48 -1.61 13.23
CA PHE A 113 5.42 -2.38 12.42
C PHE A 113 6.47 -1.50 11.74
N ALA A 114 6.06 -0.39 11.14
CA ALA A 114 6.97 0.57 10.50
C ALA A 114 7.95 1.15 11.52
N LEU A 115 7.46 1.52 12.72
CA LEU A 115 8.32 1.95 13.82
C LEU A 115 9.27 0.83 14.25
N ALA A 116 8.79 -0.40 14.46
CA ALA A 116 9.62 -1.53 14.85
C ALA A 116 10.70 -1.87 13.80
N GLY A 117 10.38 -1.71 12.51
CA GLY A 117 11.31 -1.85 11.39
C GLY A 117 12.38 -0.76 11.35
N ILE A 118 12.00 0.50 11.63
CA ILE A 118 12.95 1.62 11.78
C ILE A 118 13.90 1.38 12.97
N PHE A 119 13.39 0.82 14.07
CA PHE A 119 14.19 0.57 15.29
C PHE A 119 14.95 -0.77 15.31
N ARG A 120 14.91 -1.58 14.23
CA ARG A 120 15.61 -2.88 14.11
C ARG A 120 15.39 -3.83 15.31
N MET A 121 14.24 -3.74 15.99
CA MET A 121 14.04 -4.45 17.27
C MET A 121 13.59 -5.91 17.14
N ILE A 122 13.33 -6.42 15.93
CA ILE A 122 12.87 -7.81 15.75
C ILE A 122 13.70 -8.52 14.66
N PRO A 123 14.76 -9.26 15.03
CA PRO A 123 15.45 -10.16 14.13
C PRO A 123 14.52 -11.33 13.78
N GLY A 124 14.30 -11.60 12.49
CA GLY A 124 13.67 -12.85 12.01
C GLY A 124 12.20 -12.79 11.56
N MET A 125 11.49 -11.67 11.73
CA MET A 125 10.10 -11.51 11.24
C MET A 125 9.85 -10.70 9.92
N PRO A 126 10.84 -10.32 9.08
CA PRO A 126 10.57 -9.37 8.00
C PRO A 126 9.85 -9.94 6.77
N GLY A 127 9.97 -11.24 6.47
CA GLY A 127 9.47 -11.78 5.19
C GLY A 127 7.98 -12.14 5.16
N LEU A 128 7.50 -12.92 6.13
CA LEU A 128 6.13 -13.45 6.12
C LEU A 128 5.08 -12.39 6.49
N LEU A 129 5.35 -11.60 7.53
CA LEU A 129 4.47 -10.51 7.96
C LEU A 129 4.32 -9.44 6.88
N GLN A 130 5.40 -9.12 6.17
CA GLN A 130 5.37 -8.20 5.03
C GLN A 130 4.50 -8.75 3.88
N ARG A 131 4.54 -10.06 3.61
CA ARG A 131 3.68 -10.69 2.60
C ARG A 131 2.20 -10.71 3.00
N LEU A 132 1.91 -11.03 4.27
CA LEU A 132 0.56 -11.01 4.79
C LEU A 132 -0.03 -9.61 4.78
N SER A 133 0.77 -8.58 5.07
CA SER A 133 0.33 -7.19 4.97
C SER A 133 0.02 -6.82 3.52
N PHE A 134 0.86 -7.19 2.54
CA PHE A 134 0.54 -6.97 1.11
C PHE A 134 -0.79 -7.61 0.69
N LEU A 135 -1.03 -8.87 1.05
CA LEU A 135 -2.27 -9.58 0.72
C LEU A 135 -3.49 -8.89 1.33
N PHE A 136 -3.38 -8.48 2.59
CA PHE A 136 -4.45 -7.77 3.28
C PHE A 136 -4.76 -6.43 2.59
N PHE A 137 -3.75 -5.67 2.18
CA PHE A 137 -3.96 -4.40 1.51
C PHE A 137 -4.49 -4.54 0.07
N LEU A 138 -4.00 -5.54 -0.68
CA LEU A 138 -4.55 -5.89 -1.98
C LEU A 138 -6.06 -6.17 -1.87
N PHE A 139 -6.45 -6.99 -0.90
CA PHE A 139 -7.85 -7.25 -0.61
C PHE A 139 -8.61 -5.96 -0.26
N TRP A 140 -7.99 -5.08 0.53
CA TRP A 140 -8.63 -3.84 0.98
C TRP A 140 -8.84 -2.81 -0.14
N PHE A 141 -7.87 -2.64 -1.05
CA PHE A 141 -8.03 -1.76 -2.21
C PHE A 141 -9.05 -2.31 -3.20
N ALA A 142 -9.07 -3.63 -3.41
CA ALA A 142 -10.11 -4.27 -4.20
C ALA A 142 -11.50 -4.01 -3.60
N LEU A 143 -11.64 -4.17 -2.28
CA LEU A 143 -12.89 -3.93 -1.56
C LEU A 143 -13.33 -2.46 -1.65
N ALA A 144 -12.42 -1.52 -1.43
CA ALA A 144 -12.73 -0.10 -1.53
C ALA A 144 -13.08 0.34 -2.96
N GLY A 145 -12.36 -0.18 -3.95
CA GLY A 145 -12.68 0.02 -5.37
C GLY A 145 -14.06 -0.55 -5.73
N TRP A 146 -14.42 -1.71 -5.19
CA TRP A 146 -15.74 -2.31 -5.37
C TRP A 146 -16.85 -1.48 -4.72
N LEU A 147 -16.66 -1.03 -3.47
CA LEU A 147 -17.62 -0.15 -2.78
C LEU A 147 -17.84 1.15 -3.53
N LEU A 148 -16.78 1.76 -4.07
CA LEU A 148 -16.89 2.95 -4.91
C LEU A 148 -17.67 2.67 -6.20
N SER A 149 -17.44 1.52 -6.85
CA SER A 149 -18.17 1.17 -8.07
C SER A 149 -19.67 0.96 -7.84
N GLN A 150 -20.08 0.48 -6.66
CA GLN A 150 -21.50 0.36 -6.30
C GLN A 150 -22.18 1.69 -5.98
N SER A 151 -21.38 2.71 -5.66
CA SER A 151 -21.86 3.99 -5.15
C SER A 151 -21.93 5.07 -6.22
N THR A 152 -21.49 4.75 -7.44
CA THR A 152 -21.57 5.67 -8.59
C THR A 152 -22.93 5.42 -9.24
N PRO A 153 -23.91 6.33 -9.14
CA PRO A 153 -25.17 6.17 -9.89
C PRO A 153 -24.85 6.16 -11.38
N ASP A 154 -25.49 5.24 -12.12
CA ASP A 154 -25.39 5.13 -13.57
C ASP A 154 -25.67 6.49 -14.22
N THR A 155 -24.61 7.19 -14.57
CA THR A 155 -24.64 8.46 -15.31
C THR A 155 -24.38 8.17 -16.79
N HIS A 156 -25.09 7.18 -17.29
CA HIS A 156 -25.29 6.93 -18.71
C HIS A 156 -26.80 6.86 -18.96
N ALA A 157 -27.40 8.05 -18.99
CA ALA A 157 -28.64 8.33 -19.71
C ALA A 157 -28.28 9.05 -21.01
#